data_AF-A0A969JY56-F1
#
_entry.id   AF-A0A969JY56-F1
#
_cell.length_a   1.000
_cell.length_b   1.000
_cell.length_c   1.000
_cell.angle_alpha   90.00
_cell.angle_beta   90.00
_cell.angle_gamma   90.00
#
_symmetry.space_group_name_H-M   'P 1'
#
loop_
_entity.id
_entity.type
_entity.pdbx_description
1 polymer ?
#
loop_
_entity_poly.entity_id
_entity_poly.type
_entity_poly.pdbx_seq_one_letter_code
_entity_poly.pdbx_strand_id
1 'polypeptide(L)'
;PDDFGIDVEITIRKHHLPHQFPEEAIAQAKGIPLEIPASEIALRKDFRELPIVTIDGETARDFDDAVFVERLPNGNWRLEHSRHCDP
;
A
#
# COMPACT_ATOMS: atom_id res chain seq x y z
N PRO A 1 -1.30 36.55 -7.67
CA PRO A 1 -2.46 35.72 -7.26
C PRO A 1 -2.61 34.58 -8.27
N ASP A 2 -1.87 33.50 -8.01
CA ASP A 2 -1.97 32.13 -8.58
C ASP A 2 -0.59 31.44 -8.47
N ASP A 3 0.06 31.56 -7.30
CA ASP A 3 1.27 30.79 -7.02
C ASP A 3 0.85 29.44 -6.42
N PHE A 4 1.02 28.39 -7.21
CA PHE A 4 0.74 27.01 -6.82
C PHE A 4 1.53 26.66 -5.55
N GLY A 5 0.83 26.42 -4.44
CA GLY A 5 1.43 26.11 -3.13
C GLY A 5 1.00 27.04 -2.01
N ILE A 6 0.64 28.30 -2.30
CA ILE A 6 0.15 29.23 -1.26
C ILE A 6 -1.19 28.74 -0.69
N ASP A 7 -2.11 28.27 -1.54
CA ASP A 7 -3.41 27.78 -1.09
C ASP A 7 -3.29 26.50 -0.24
N VAL A 8 -2.33 25.63 -0.58
CA VAL A 8 -2.01 24.43 0.18
C VAL A 8 -1.49 24.82 1.57
N GLU A 9 -0.54 25.75 1.63
CA GLU A 9 0.06 26.21 2.89
C GLU A 9 -0.94 26.96 3.78
N ILE A 10 -1.82 27.79 3.19
CA ILE A 10 -2.93 28.43 3.89
C ILE A 10 -3.86 27.36 4.48
N THR A 11 -4.20 26.33 3.71
CA THR A 11 -5.11 25.26 4.17
C THR A 11 -4.49 24.49 5.33
N ILE A 12 -3.23 24.09 5.21
CA ILE A 12 -2.49 23.39 6.27
C ILE A 12 -2.47 24.22 7.56
N ARG A 13 -2.15 25.52 7.47
CA ARG A 13 -2.08 26.40 8.65
C ARG A 13 -3.45 26.68 9.26
N LYS A 14 -4.44 27.00 8.43
CA LYS A 14 -5.81 27.33 8.86
C LYS A 14 -6.46 26.17 9.62
N HIS A 15 -6.20 24.94 9.20
CA HIS A 15 -6.77 23.73 9.79
C HIS A 15 -5.79 23.00 10.72
N HIS A 16 -4.61 23.56 10.98
CA HIS A 16 -3.56 22.98 11.80
C HIS A 16 -3.25 21.51 11.43
N LEU A 17 -3.18 21.22 10.12
CA LEU A 17 -2.95 19.86 9.65
C LEU A 17 -1.50 19.42 9.93
N PRO A 18 -1.29 18.23 10.50
CA PRO A 18 0.05 17.66 10.62
C PRO A 18 0.59 17.38 9.21
N HIS A 19 1.76 17.93 8.91
CA HIS A 19 2.37 17.86 7.58
C HIS A 19 3.87 17.53 7.62
N GLN A 20 4.43 17.37 8.83
CA GLN A 20 5.80 16.92 9.05
C GLN A 20 5.77 15.64 9.87
N PHE A 21 6.56 14.66 9.45
CA PHE A 21 6.75 13.44 10.23
C PHE A 21 7.79 13.69 11.33
N PRO A 22 7.60 13.11 12.54
CA PRO A 22 8.63 13.15 13.58
C PRO A 22 9.95 12.54 13.12
N GLU A 23 11.08 13.05 13.61
CA GLU A 23 12.41 12.55 13.24
C GLU A 23 12.57 11.04 13.53
N GLU A 24 12.00 10.58 14.64
CA GLU A 24 11.99 9.17 15.03
C GLU A 24 11.31 8.27 13.99
N ALA A 25 10.17 8.71 13.42
CA ALA A 25 9.45 7.98 12.40
C ALA A 25 10.25 7.90 11.09
N ILE A 26 10.93 9.00 10.72
CA ILE A 26 11.81 9.04 9.54
C ILE A 26 13.02 8.11 9.75
N ALA A 27 13.62 8.12 10.93
CA ALA A 27 14.74 7.25 11.27
C ALA A 27 14.35 5.77 11.21
N GLN A 28 13.18 5.42 11.74
CA GLN A 28 12.63 4.06 11.66
C GLN A 28 12.39 3.64 10.20
N ALA A 29 11.73 4.48 9.40
CA ALA A 29 11.44 4.18 8.00
C ALA A 29 12.72 3.93 7.18
N LYS A 30 13.79 4.71 7.42
CA LYS A 30 15.09 4.52 6.78
C LYS A 30 15.78 3.21 7.15
N GLY A 31 15.42 2.61 8.28
CA GLY A 31 15.96 1.33 8.73
C GLY A 31 15.29 0.11 8.11
N ILE A 32 14.19 0.29 7.36
CA ILE A 32 13.44 -0.82 6.76
C ILE A 32 14.18 -1.32 5.50
N PRO A 33 14.48 -2.62 5.39
CA PRO A 33 15.07 -3.18 4.16
C PRO A 33 14.13 -3.02 2.96
N LEU A 34 14.71 -2.75 1.78
CA LEU A 34 13.95 -2.67 0.53
C LEU A 34 13.44 -4.04 0.05
N GLU A 35 14.20 -5.09 0.35
CA GLU A 35 13.84 -6.47 0.01
C GLU A 35 13.32 -7.22 1.25
N ILE A 36 12.29 -8.04 1.07
CA ILE A 36 11.73 -8.85 2.15
C ILE A 36 12.71 -9.99 2.47
N PRO A 37 13.16 -10.13 3.74
CA PRO A 37 14.07 -11.22 4.13
C PRO A 37 13.47 -12.60 3.87
N ALA A 38 14.31 -13.57 3.47
CA ALA A 38 13.86 -14.95 3.23
C ALA A 38 13.21 -15.60 4.47
N SER A 39 13.66 -15.22 5.68
CA SER A 39 13.06 -15.67 6.93
C SER A 39 11.63 -15.19 7.11
N GLU A 40 11.30 -13.97 6.68
CA GLU A 40 9.93 -13.42 6.74
C GLU A 40 9.02 -14.08 5.68
N ILE A 41 9.56 -14.34 4.49
CA ILE A 41 8.82 -15.04 3.43
C ILE A 41 8.42 -16.45 3.90
N ALA A 42 9.33 -17.16 4.57
CA ALA A 42 9.10 -18.52 5.05
C ALA A 42 7.97 -18.65 6.09
N LEU A 43 7.57 -17.54 6.74
CA LEU A 43 6.48 -17.52 7.71
C LEU A 43 5.10 -17.33 7.07
N ARG A 44 5.03 -17.08 5.76
CA ARG A 44 3.80 -16.65 5.08
C ARG A 44 3.37 -17.68 4.05
N LYS A 45 2.07 -17.71 3.77
CA LYS A 45 1.55 -18.40 2.61
C LYS A 45 2.03 -17.71 1.34
N ASP A 46 2.61 -18.49 0.43
CA ASP A 46 3.17 -17.98 -0.82
C ASP A 46 2.11 -17.95 -1.93
N PHE A 47 1.89 -16.78 -2.51
CA PHE A 47 0.95 -16.54 -3.61
C PHE A 47 1.63 -15.99 -4.86
N ARG A 48 2.97 -15.96 -4.93
CA ARG A 48 3.73 -15.32 -6.02
C ARG A 48 3.47 -15.92 -7.41
N GLU A 49 2.99 -17.16 -7.47
CA GLU A 49 2.65 -17.85 -8.73
C GLU A 49 1.23 -17.53 -9.23
N LEU A 50 0.40 -16.81 -8.45
CA LEU A 50 -0.93 -16.40 -8.88
C LEU A 50 -0.86 -15.10 -9.69
N PRO A 51 -1.64 -14.96 -10.78
CA PRO A 51 -1.69 -13.73 -11.57
C PRO A 51 -2.56 -12.68 -10.87
N ILE A 52 -2.07 -12.16 -9.75
CA ILE A 52 -2.72 -11.11 -8.95
C ILE A 52 -2.46 -9.75 -9.60
N VAL A 53 -3.47 -8.88 -9.62
CA VAL A 53 -3.37 -7.52 -10.16
C VAL A 53 -3.91 -6.48 -9.16
N THR A 54 -3.40 -5.25 -9.25
CA THR A 54 -4.00 -4.06 -8.63
C THR A 54 -4.68 -3.21 -9.71
N ILE A 55 -5.67 -2.40 -9.34
CA ILE A 55 -6.43 -1.57 -10.28
C ILE A 55 -6.57 -0.17 -9.66
N ASP A 56 -5.66 0.72 -10.07
CA ASP A 56 -5.47 2.02 -9.44
C ASP A 56 -5.43 3.17 -10.45
N GLY A 57 -5.48 4.40 -9.95
CA GLY A 57 -5.29 5.60 -10.78
C GLY A 57 -3.86 5.70 -11.33
N GLU A 58 -3.70 6.34 -12.49
CA GLU A 58 -2.42 6.43 -13.22
C GLU A 58 -1.26 6.99 -12.38
N THR A 59 -1.56 7.90 -11.45
CA THR A 59 -0.57 8.57 -10.60
C THR A 59 -0.41 7.94 -9.21
N ALA A 60 -1.13 6.85 -8.90
CA ALA A 60 -1.03 6.16 -7.61
C ALA A 60 0.35 5.52 -7.42
N ARG A 61 0.80 5.46 -6.16
CA ARG A 61 2.11 4.88 -5.78
C ARG A 61 2.02 3.96 -4.56
N ASP A 62 0.88 3.97 -3.90
CA ASP A 62 0.49 3.32 -2.66
C ASP A 62 -0.53 2.22 -2.96
N PHE A 63 -0.06 1.11 -3.55
CA PHE A 63 -0.91 -0.02 -3.93
C PHE A 63 -1.19 -0.92 -2.73
N ASP A 64 -2.30 -0.70 -2.05
CA ASP A 64 -2.62 -1.37 -0.77
C ASP A 64 -3.50 -2.63 -0.92
N ASP A 65 -4.13 -2.82 -2.08
CA ASP A 65 -4.99 -3.96 -2.38
C ASP A 65 -4.68 -4.59 -3.74
N ALA A 66 -4.96 -5.89 -3.82
CA ALA A 66 -4.75 -6.68 -5.03
C ALA A 66 -5.79 -7.82 -5.08
N VAL A 67 -6.18 -8.19 -6.30
CA VAL A 67 -7.25 -9.16 -6.53
C VAL A 67 -6.84 -10.24 -7.51
N PHE A 68 -7.34 -11.45 -7.26
CA PHE A 68 -7.29 -12.57 -8.19
C PHE A 68 -8.63 -13.31 -8.17
N VAL A 69 -9.08 -13.77 -9.33
CA VAL A 69 -10.35 -14.48 -9.47
C VAL A 69 -10.17 -15.73 -10.34
N GLU A 70 -10.70 -16.85 -9.88
CA GLU A 70 -10.75 -18.09 -10.65
C GLU A 70 -12.11 -18.77 -10.57
N ARG A 71 -12.46 -19.50 -11.64
CA ARG A 71 -13.65 -20.32 -11.68
C ARG A 71 -13.30 -21.73 -11.18
N LEU A 72 -14.05 -22.20 -10.19
CA LEU A 72 -13.89 -23.51 -9.60
C LEU A 72 -14.62 -24.60 -10.41
N PRO A 73 -14.21 -25.87 -10.29
CA PRO A 73 -14.83 -26.99 -11.00
C PRO A 73 -16.34 -27.18 -10.72
N ASN A 74 -16.80 -26.76 -9.54
CA ASN A 74 -18.21 -26.81 -9.14
C ASN A 74 -19.06 -25.67 -9.75
N GLY A 75 -18.47 -24.83 -10.61
CA GLY A 75 -19.15 -23.70 -11.25
C GLY A 75 -19.16 -22.40 -10.44
N ASN A 76 -18.72 -22.44 -9.18
CA ASN A 76 -18.57 -21.25 -8.34
C ASN A 76 -17.29 -20.48 -8.68
N TRP A 77 -17.15 -19.29 -8.10
CA TRP A 77 -15.95 -18.45 -8.23
C TRP A 77 -15.23 -18.33 -6.90
N ARG A 78 -13.90 -18.37 -6.92
CA ARG A 78 -13.05 -17.96 -5.80
C ARG A 78 -12.51 -16.57 -6.09
N LEU A 79 -12.73 -15.65 -5.17
CA LEU A 79 -12.10 -14.34 -5.15
C LEU A 79 -11.05 -14.34 -4.05
N GLU A 80 -9.80 -14.10 -4.43
CA GLU A 80 -8.73 -13.79 -3.51
C GLU A 80 -8.56 -12.27 -3.50
N HIS A 81 -8.63 -11.67 -2.32
CA HIS A 81 -8.35 -10.26 -2.10
C HIS A 81 -7.22 -10.18 -1.09
N SER A 82 -6.11 -9.53 -1.43
CA SER A 82 -5.01 -9.30 -0.50
C SER A 82 -5.40 -8.20 0.48
N ARG A 83 -6.36 -8.47 1.38
CA ARG A 83 -6.60 -7.58 2.52
C ARG A 83 -6.06 -8.24 3.77
N HIS A 84 -4.93 -7.70 4.20
CA HIS A 84 -4.28 -8.00 5.46
C HIS A 84 -3.78 -9.45 5.58
N CYS A 85 -2.55 -9.59 6.05
CA CYS A 85 -2.00 -10.89 6.42
C CYS A 85 -2.78 -11.37 7.64
N ASP A 86 -3.77 -12.25 7.45
CA ASP A 86 -4.21 -13.08 8.56
C ASP A 86 -3.01 -13.97 8.97
N PRO A 87 -2.73 -14.07 10.28
CA PRO A 87 -1.63 -14.88 10.81
C PRO A 87 -1.79 -16.38 10.51
#